data_AF-A0A3S3UN88-F1
#
_entry.id   AF-A0A3S3UN88-F1
#
_cell.length_a   1.000
_cell.length_b   1.000
_cell.length_c   1.000
_cell.angle_alpha   90.00
_cell.angle_beta   90.00
_cell.angle_gamma   90.00
#
_symmetry.space_group_name_H-M   'P 1'
#
loop_
_entity.id
_entity.type
_entity.pdbx_description
1 polymer ?
#
loop_
_entity_poly.entity_id
_entity_poly.type
_entity_poly.pdbx_seq_one_letter_code
_entity_poly.pdbx_strand_id
1 'polypeptide(L)'
;MEDPELKVFSILFREAYSRCFGVSLTQPLTETEGKLFQQQLLDHTGLMVGWRSLKNYSLFLLSEKEKENPSVASMDTLARYVLKSPYTNELERKRNESHHPYWFIYRERHLANAISPDVKLFSFAWVKPILAAVLLLLAAYTWYQRKSTVYFADNFKDVGDKAMTEKEWQVLNKDDIYWPKHGDIPKALTLFTLTGDNWPDSTSLPQIKNLVIRSLPRGCFVTELHIEDFIPAAEWQQAGLLLMEDTSVNSPSIRLSLAYNDFFGGFNKPQEILVQAIASPGAGGKPEEFVHSTVLTLDSTVSRSMVSSNLKKTALRIEKKGNSYRLLYAGGAGANSAFKELATKEVGITPAIYRYFRPKRQGARYTCGAG
;
A
#
# COMPACT_ATOMS: atom_id res chain seq x y z
N MET A 1 15.26 26.91 47.32
CA MET A 1 15.09 26.65 45.88
C MET A 1 13.71 27.17 45.55
N GLU A 2 13.60 28.22 44.74
CA GLU A 2 12.29 28.79 44.38
C GLU A 2 11.45 27.75 43.64
N ASP A 3 10.15 27.73 43.90
CA ASP A 3 9.22 26.91 43.14
C ASP A 3 9.25 27.37 41.66
N PRO A 4 9.54 26.48 40.69
CA PRO A 4 9.58 26.84 39.28
C PRO A 4 8.24 27.41 38.78
N GLU A 5 7.09 27.02 39.36
CA GLU A 5 5.79 27.61 39.02
C GLU A 5 5.71 29.07 39.48
N LEU A 6 6.26 29.39 40.65
CA LEU A 6 6.29 30.74 41.20
C LEU A 6 7.19 31.67 40.39
N LYS A 7 8.32 31.16 39.89
CA LYS A 7 9.20 31.90 38.98
C LYS A 7 8.48 32.23 37.67
N VAL A 8 7.79 31.28 37.06
CA VAL A 8 6.95 31.50 35.86
C VAL A 8 5.83 32.51 36.15
N PHE A 9 5.17 32.41 37.31
CA PHE A 9 4.15 33.37 37.73
C PHE A 9 4.70 34.80 37.84
N SER A 10 5.91 34.97 38.39
CA SER A 10 6.52 36.30 38.50
C SER A 10 6.77 36.95 37.13
N ILE A 11 7.21 36.16 36.14
CA ILE A 11 7.39 36.60 34.75
C ILE A 11 6.02 36.98 34.16
N LEU A 12 5.02 36.10 34.31
CA LEU A 12 3.66 36.32 33.80
C LEU A 12 3.04 37.61 34.33
N PHE A 13 3.09 37.84 35.64
CA PHE A 13 2.51 39.02 36.27
C PHE A 13 3.24 40.29 35.85
N ARG A 14 4.58 40.27 35.76
CA ARG A 14 5.38 41.42 35.29
C ARG A 14 5.10 41.74 33.82
N GLU A 15 4.93 40.73 32.97
CA GLU A 15 4.56 40.93 31.56
C GLU A 15 3.13 41.49 31.42
N ALA A 16 2.17 40.96 32.19
CA ALA A 16 0.80 41.46 32.22
C ALA A 16 0.72 42.91 32.71
N TYR A 17 1.44 43.25 33.79
CA TYR A 17 1.55 44.64 34.27
C TYR A 17 2.19 45.55 33.22
N SER A 18 3.30 45.13 32.62
CA SER A 18 4.00 45.95 31.60
C SER A 18 3.15 46.19 30.35
N ARG A 19 2.21 45.29 30.01
CA ARG A 19 1.26 45.50 28.91
C ARG A 19 0.11 46.43 29.30
N CYS A 20 -0.33 46.39 30.57
CA CYS A 20 -1.39 47.26 31.08
C CYS A 20 -0.95 48.71 31.25
N PHE A 21 0.29 48.94 31.71
CA PHE A 21 0.77 50.28 32.09
C PHE A 21 1.91 50.82 31.20
N GLY A 22 2.47 50.01 30.30
CA GLY A 22 3.61 50.40 29.46
C GLY A 22 4.95 50.53 30.19
N VAL A 23 5.01 50.17 31.48
CA VAL A 23 6.18 50.30 32.36
C VAL A 23 6.44 49.04 33.18
N SER A 24 7.69 48.82 33.59
CA SER A 24 8.07 47.68 34.44
C SER A 24 7.57 47.83 35.88
N LEU A 25 7.17 46.72 36.51
CA LEU A 25 6.72 46.69 37.91
C LEU A 25 7.90 46.94 38.87
N THR A 26 8.02 48.19 39.34
CA THR A 26 9.04 48.65 40.30
C THR A 26 8.49 48.94 41.70
N GLN A 27 7.18 49.18 41.82
CA GLN A 27 6.49 49.47 43.08
C GLN A 27 5.19 48.64 43.19
N PRO A 28 4.70 48.33 44.41
CA PRO A 28 3.43 47.65 44.57
C PRO A 28 2.26 48.49 44.07
N LEU A 29 1.25 47.84 43.50
CA LEU A 29 0.05 48.50 42.97
C LEU A 29 -0.67 49.32 44.04
N THR A 30 -0.98 50.57 43.71
CA THR A 30 -1.99 51.35 44.42
C THR A 30 -3.38 50.75 44.23
N GLU A 31 -4.36 51.19 45.03
CA GLU A 31 -5.75 50.77 44.83
C GLU A 31 -6.31 51.19 43.46
N THR A 32 -5.93 52.39 42.99
CA THR A 32 -6.35 52.92 41.68
C THR A 32 -5.78 52.08 40.54
N GLU A 33 -4.48 51.77 40.56
CA GLU A 33 -3.87 50.91 39.55
C GLU A 33 -4.41 49.48 39.62
N GLY A 34 -4.63 48.92 40.81
CA GLY A 34 -5.23 47.59 40.96
C GLY A 34 -6.62 47.50 40.32
N LYS A 35 -7.45 48.54 40.47
CA LYS A 35 -8.78 48.64 39.82
C LYS A 35 -8.66 48.80 38.31
N LEU A 36 -7.75 49.65 37.83
CA LEU A 36 -7.51 49.84 36.40
C LEU A 36 -7.01 48.54 35.74
N PHE A 37 -6.10 47.81 36.40
CA PHE A 37 -5.59 46.54 35.92
C PHE A 37 -6.67 45.45 35.90
N GLN A 38 -7.52 45.38 36.94
CA GLN A 38 -8.71 44.52 36.93
C GLN A 38 -9.62 44.83 35.73
N GLN A 39 -9.88 46.11 35.45
CA GLN A 39 -10.73 46.52 34.33
C GLN A 39 -10.10 46.13 32.98
N GLN A 40 -8.81 46.40 32.79
CA GLN A 40 -8.08 46.03 31.57
C GLN A 40 -8.08 44.51 31.31
N LEU A 41 -7.93 43.69 32.35
CA LEU A 41 -8.06 42.23 32.24
C LEU A 41 -9.48 41.82 31.84
N LEU A 42 -10.51 42.42 32.45
CA LEU A 42 -11.91 42.13 32.15
C LEU A 42 -12.28 42.50 30.71
N ASP A 43 -11.91 43.71 30.27
CA ASP A 43 -12.23 44.22 28.92
C ASP A 43 -11.60 43.36 27.81
N HIS A 44 -10.38 42.87 28.02
CA HIS A 44 -9.64 42.10 27.02
C HIS A 44 -9.94 40.60 27.05
N THR A 45 -10.20 40.02 28.22
CA THR A 45 -10.33 38.54 28.37
C THR A 45 -11.75 38.08 28.64
N GLY A 46 -12.63 38.95 29.15
CA GLY A 46 -13.97 38.60 29.65
C GLY A 46 -13.98 37.95 31.04
N LEU A 47 -12.81 37.81 31.68
CA LEU A 47 -12.62 37.20 32.99
C LEU A 47 -12.05 38.20 34.01
N MET A 48 -12.40 38.01 35.27
CA MET A 48 -12.05 38.95 36.35
C MET A 48 -11.01 38.37 37.31
N VAL A 49 -9.94 39.13 37.55
CA VAL A 49 -9.08 38.97 38.74
C VAL A 49 -9.34 40.15 39.66
N GLY A 50 -9.67 39.89 40.92
CA GLY A 50 -9.98 40.96 41.88
C GLY A 50 -8.78 41.87 42.13
N TRP A 51 -9.00 43.18 42.14
CA TRP A 51 -7.95 44.21 42.32
C TRP A 51 -7.13 44.03 43.61
N ARG A 52 -7.74 43.49 44.67
CA ARG A 52 -7.05 43.13 45.92
C ARG A 52 -6.04 42.02 45.70
N SER A 53 -6.41 40.96 44.96
CA SER A 53 -5.49 39.88 44.59
C SER A 53 -4.36 40.39 43.70
N LEU A 54 -4.65 41.24 42.71
CA LEU A 54 -3.61 41.87 41.89
C LEU A 54 -2.63 42.70 42.75
N LYS A 55 -3.15 43.49 43.70
CA LYS A 55 -2.33 44.24 44.65
C LYS A 55 -1.47 43.32 45.53
N ASN A 56 -2.05 42.27 46.11
CA ASN A 56 -1.30 41.29 46.90
C ASN A 56 -0.23 40.59 46.06
N TYR A 57 -0.52 40.23 44.80
CA TYR A 57 0.49 39.68 43.89
C TYR A 57 1.64 40.67 43.63
N SER A 58 1.37 41.96 43.48
CA SER A 58 2.44 42.96 43.33
C SER A 58 3.27 43.15 44.62
N LEU A 59 2.66 43.05 45.81
CA LEU A 59 3.36 43.07 47.09
C LEU A 59 4.23 41.83 47.25
N PHE A 60 3.67 40.65 46.99
CA PHE A 60 4.36 39.36 47.02
C PHE A 60 5.58 39.32 46.08
N LEU A 61 5.45 39.82 44.86
CA LEU A 61 6.53 39.81 43.85
C LEU A 61 7.60 40.90 44.04
N LEU A 62 7.42 41.78 45.01
CA LEU A 62 8.37 42.85 45.38
C LEU A 62 8.86 42.77 46.84
N SER A 63 8.24 41.93 47.66
CA SER A 63 8.63 41.71 49.06
C SER A 63 8.68 40.21 49.37
N GLU A 64 9.88 39.70 49.63
CA GLU A 64 10.16 38.29 49.96
C GLU A 64 9.54 37.81 51.29
N LYS A 65 8.74 38.65 51.96
CA LYS A 65 8.25 38.44 53.33
C LYS A 65 6.85 37.83 53.39
N GLU A 66 6.00 38.10 52.41
CA GLU A 66 4.64 37.54 52.35
C GLU A 66 4.65 36.22 51.58
N LYS A 67 3.73 35.30 51.92
CA LYS A 67 3.51 34.06 51.15
C LYS A 67 2.12 34.12 50.54
N GLU A 68 2.07 34.19 49.23
CA GLU A 68 0.82 34.24 48.46
C GLU A 68 0.79 33.03 47.51
N ASN A 69 -0.39 32.44 47.32
CA ASN A 69 -0.60 31.29 46.45
C ASN A 69 -1.57 31.69 45.33
N PRO A 70 -1.09 32.18 44.18
CA PRO A 70 -1.94 32.62 43.09
C PRO A 70 -2.89 31.51 42.61
N SER A 71 -4.18 31.82 42.48
CA SER A 71 -5.14 30.82 42.01
C SER A 71 -4.89 30.49 40.54
N VAL A 72 -5.09 29.24 40.15
CA VAL A 72 -4.93 28.81 38.74
C VAL A 72 -5.84 29.62 37.80
N ALA A 73 -7.03 30.03 38.26
CA ALA A 73 -7.92 30.92 37.51
C ALA A 73 -7.35 32.33 37.30
N SER A 74 -6.68 32.89 38.32
CA SER A 74 -5.98 34.18 38.22
C SER A 74 -4.79 34.08 37.25
N MET A 75 -4.02 33.00 37.33
CA MET A 75 -2.90 32.75 36.41
C MET A 75 -3.36 32.54 34.97
N ASP A 76 -4.46 31.81 34.74
CA ASP A 76 -5.05 31.64 33.40
C ASP A 76 -5.56 32.96 32.82
N THR A 77 -6.18 33.81 33.64
CA THR A 77 -6.66 35.14 33.19
C THR A 77 -5.51 36.08 32.83
N LEU A 78 -4.43 36.09 33.61
CA LEU A 78 -3.20 36.82 33.26
C LEU A 78 -2.55 36.26 32.00
N ALA A 79 -2.50 34.92 31.85
CA ALA A 79 -1.95 34.26 30.67
C ALA A 79 -2.76 34.55 29.41
N ARG A 80 -4.10 34.60 29.49
CA ARG A 80 -4.99 35.02 28.40
C ARG A 80 -4.69 36.44 27.92
N TYR A 81 -4.57 37.39 28.85
CA TYR A 81 -4.24 38.78 28.55
C TYR A 81 -2.88 38.92 27.86
N VAL A 82 -1.88 38.19 28.36
CA VAL A 82 -0.52 38.17 27.80
C VAL A 82 -0.46 37.43 26.45
N LEU A 83 -1.17 36.32 26.28
CA LEU A 83 -1.20 35.56 25.03
C LEU A 83 -2.17 36.15 23.98
N LYS A 84 -2.89 37.24 24.32
CA LYS A 84 -3.95 37.84 23.50
C LYS A 84 -5.00 36.81 23.04
N SER A 85 -5.50 36.02 24.00
CA SER A 85 -6.57 35.04 23.72
C SER A 85 -7.84 35.74 23.22
N PRO A 86 -8.73 35.02 22.53
CA PRO A 86 -10.10 35.48 22.35
C PRO A 86 -10.77 35.82 23.69
N TYR A 87 -11.70 36.78 23.65
CA TYR A 87 -12.59 37.11 24.76
C TYR A 87 -13.49 35.91 25.08
N THR A 88 -13.70 35.61 26.36
CA THR A 88 -14.61 34.55 26.84
C THR A 88 -15.19 34.92 28.20
N ASN A 89 -16.46 34.61 28.45
CA ASN A 89 -17.01 34.73 29.80
C ASN A 89 -16.82 33.41 30.60
N GLU A 90 -17.01 33.48 31.92
CA GLU A 90 -16.79 32.34 32.82
C GLU A 90 -17.73 31.14 32.55
N LEU A 91 -18.88 31.36 31.91
CA LEU A 91 -19.82 30.29 31.52
C LEU A 91 -19.34 29.59 30.24
N GLU A 92 -18.95 30.35 29.22
CA GLU A 92 -18.37 29.84 27.97
C GLU A 92 -17.07 29.08 28.22
N ARG A 93 -16.16 29.65 29.02
CA ARG A 93 -14.90 29.02 29.43
C ARG A 93 -15.13 27.63 30.02
N LYS A 94 -16.08 27.50 30.96
CA LYS A 94 -16.41 26.21 31.61
C LYS A 94 -17.06 25.20 30.67
N ARG A 95 -17.70 25.64 29.59
CA ARG A 95 -18.39 24.78 28.62
C ARG A 95 -17.47 24.32 27.49
N ASN A 96 -16.62 25.22 26.99
CA ASN A 96 -15.94 25.07 25.71
C ASN A 96 -14.43 24.80 25.85
N GLU A 97 -13.84 25.04 27.03
CA GLU A 97 -12.41 24.91 27.25
C GLU A 97 -12.08 23.86 28.33
N SER A 98 -10.86 23.33 28.27
CA SER A 98 -10.30 22.53 29.36
C SER A 98 -10.04 23.40 30.60
N HIS A 99 -9.65 22.76 31.71
CA HIS A 99 -9.44 23.45 32.98
C HIS A 99 -8.16 24.31 32.96
N HIS A 100 -8.29 25.57 32.52
CA HIS A 100 -7.26 26.63 32.50
C HIS A 100 -6.10 26.43 31.49
N PRO A 101 -6.38 26.35 30.18
CA PRO A 101 -5.38 25.98 29.17
C PRO A 101 -4.29 27.04 28.96
N TYR A 102 -4.59 28.33 29.09
CA TYR A 102 -3.62 29.39 28.77
C TYR A 102 -2.53 29.48 29.83
N TRP A 103 -2.84 29.20 31.10
CA TRP A 103 -1.81 29.05 32.13
C TRP A 103 -0.81 27.94 31.76
N PHE A 104 -1.29 26.75 31.41
CA PHE A 104 -0.40 25.63 31.07
C PHE A 104 0.43 25.91 29.81
N ILE A 105 -0.16 26.51 28.76
CA ILE A 105 0.57 26.94 27.55
C ILE A 105 1.65 27.98 27.88
N TYR A 106 1.35 28.98 28.73
CA TYR A 106 2.32 29.99 29.13
C TYR A 106 3.45 29.38 29.96
N ARG A 107 3.10 28.50 30.90
CA ARG A 107 4.04 27.77 31.76
C ARG A 107 4.98 26.88 30.94
N GLU A 108 4.45 26.09 30.02
CA GLU A 108 5.25 25.18 29.20
C GLU A 108 6.33 25.94 28.42
N ARG A 109 5.97 27.06 27.77
CA ARG A 109 6.94 27.91 27.05
C ARG A 109 8.09 28.40 27.93
N HIS A 110 7.79 28.83 29.16
CA HIS A 110 8.80 29.39 30.06
C HIS A 110 9.61 28.31 30.80
N LEU A 111 9.02 27.15 31.09
CA LEU A 111 9.76 26.01 31.66
C LEU A 111 10.63 25.32 30.59
N ALA A 112 10.18 25.19 29.35
CA ALA A 112 10.99 24.66 28.25
C ALA A 112 12.23 25.54 28.00
N ASN A 113 12.08 26.87 28.07
CA ASN A 113 13.23 27.79 27.96
C ASN A 113 14.16 27.71 29.18
N ALA A 114 13.62 27.56 30.40
CA ALA A 114 14.41 27.40 31.63
C ALA A 114 15.13 26.03 31.71
N ILE A 115 14.57 25.00 31.08
CA ILE A 115 15.18 23.70 30.83
C ILE A 115 15.67 23.66 29.38
N SER A 116 16.33 24.73 28.93
CA SER A 116 17.36 24.57 27.89
C SER A 116 18.46 23.76 28.55
N PRO A 117 18.65 22.46 28.25
CA PRO A 117 19.77 21.75 28.82
C PRO A 117 21.05 22.50 28.42
N ASP A 118 21.93 22.73 29.39
CA ASP A 118 23.32 23.06 29.10
C ASP A 118 23.96 21.83 28.47
N VAL A 119 23.66 21.63 27.18
CA VAL A 119 24.22 20.54 26.38
C VAL A 119 25.68 20.89 26.19
N LYS A 120 26.51 20.48 27.16
CA LYS A 120 27.92 20.23 26.94
C LYS A 120 28.02 19.48 25.63
N LEU A 121 28.52 20.17 24.60
CA LEU A 121 28.61 19.66 23.24
C LEU A 121 29.52 18.43 23.25
N PHE A 122 28.91 17.27 23.48
CA PHE A 122 29.55 15.96 23.44
C PHE A 122 30.19 15.87 22.06
N SER A 123 31.53 15.92 22.01
CA SER A 123 32.23 16.26 20.78
C SER A 123 31.80 15.31 19.67
N PHE A 124 31.17 15.83 18.61
CA PHE A 124 30.37 15.02 17.67
C PHE A 124 31.22 14.10 16.76
N ALA A 125 32.53 13.98 17.03
CA ALA A 125 33.51 13.25 16.25
C ALA A 125 33.16 11.75 16.09
N TRP A 126 32.76 11.08 17.18
CA TRP A 126 32.30 9.69 17.21
C TRP A 126 30.89 9.42 16.66
N VAL A 127 30.00 10.41 16.59
CA VAL A 127 28.64 10.21 16.06
C VAL A 127 28.66 10.12 14.53
N LYS A 128 29.54 10.90 13.88
CA LYS A 128 29.71 10.91 12.41
C LYS A 128 30.02 9.52 11.81
N PRO A 129 31.01 8.72 12.29
CA PRO A 129 31.28 7.39 11.74
C PRO A 129 30.14 6.40 12.02
N ILE A 130 29.44 6.49 13.16
CA ILE A 130 28.28 5.63 13.45
C ILE A 130 27.14 5.93 12.46
N LEU A 131 26.81 7.21 12.25
CA LEU A 131 25.77 7.62 11.31
C LEU A 131 26.15 7.21 9.87
N ALA A 132 27.41 7.38 9.47
CA ALA A 132 27.91 6.94 8.18
C ALA A 132 27.80 5.41 8.01
N ALA A 133 28.14 4.62 9.03
CA ALA A 133 28.01 3.17 9.01
C ALA A 133 26.54 2.71 8.90
N VAL A 134 25.61 3.36 9.63
CA VAL A 134 24.17 3.09 9.53
C VAL A 134 23.64 3.42 8.14
N LEU A 135 24.04 4.57 7.56
CA LEU A 135 23.66 4.95 6.20
C LEU A 135 24.24 3.98 5.14
N LEU A 136 25.49 3.52 5.32
CA LEU A 136 26.11 2.51 4.45
C LEU A 136 25.42 1.14 4.57
N LEU A 137 25.00 0.72 5.76
CA LEU A 137 24.22 -0.50 5.96
C LEU A 137 22.84 -0.41 5.30
N LEU A 138 22.15 0.73 5.42
CA LEU A 138 20.88 1.00 4.72
C LEU A 138 21.07 1.01 3.18
N ALA A 139 22.14 1.64 2.68
CA ALA A 139 22.47 1.64 1.26
C ALA A 139 22.81 0.24 0.75
N ALA A 140 23.59 -0.54 1.50
CA ALA A 140 23.92 -1.92 1.17
C ALA A 140 22.69 -2.84 1.18
N TYR A 141 21.82 -2.70 2.18
CA TYR A 141 20.57 -3.46 2.28
C TYR A 141 19.60 -3.14 1.12
N THR A 142 19.41 -1.86 0.81
CA THR A 142 18.54 -1.45 -0.31
C THR A 142 19.14 -1.82 -1.68
N TRP A 143 20.46 -1.80 -1.83
CA TRP A 143 21.15 -2.28 -3.03
C TRP A 143 21.03 -3.80 -3.19
N TYR A 144 21.16 -4.57 -2.10
CA TYR A 144 20.97 -6.01 -2.08
C TYR A 144 19.53 -6.38 -2.48
N GLN A 145 18.53 -5.74 -1.86
CA GLN A 145 17.11 -5.94 -2.19
C GLN A 145 16.78 -5.57 -3.66
N ARG A 146 17.42 -4.55 -4.24
CA ARG A 146 17.28 -4.22 -5.66
C ARG A 146 17.92 -5.26 -6.59
N LYS A 147 19.00 -5.94 -6.17
CA LYS A 147 19.61 -7.02 -6.95
C LYS A 147 18.78 -8.31 -6.96
N SER A 148 17.88 -8.51 -5.99
CA SER A 148 16.95 -9.65 -5.99
C SER A 148 15.73 -9.51 -6.92
N THR A 149 15.51 -8.35 -7.55
CA THR A 149 14.48 -8.20 -8.59
C THR A 149 14.98 -8.83 -9.90
N VAL A 150 14.61 -10.10 -10.12
CA VAL A 150 14.89 -10.82 -11.37
C VAL A 150 13.86 -10.43 -12.41
N TYR A 151 14.16 -9.40 -13.21
CA TYR A 151 13.38 -9.10 -14.41
C TYR A 151 13.77 -10.04 -15.56
N PHE A 152 12.79 -10.74 -16.12
CA PHE A 152 12.97 -11.59 -17.29
C PHE A 152 11.86 -11.32 -18.31
N ALA A 153 12.22 -11.08 -19.57
CA ALA A 153 11.25 -10.95 -20.65
C ALA A 153 11.67 -11.77 -21.86
N ASP A 154 10.72 -12.52 -22.42
CA ASP A 154 10.91 -13.25 -23.68
C ASP A 154 9.83 -12.87 -24.68
N ASN A 155 10.27 -12.58 -25.90
CA ASN A 155 9.41 -12.33 -27.04
C ASN A 155 9.45 -13.47 -28.06
N PHE A 156 10.10 -14.59 -27.71
CA PHE A 156 10.18 -15.79 -28.54
C PHE A 156 10.62 -15.49 -29.99
N LYS A 157 11.52 -14.51 -30.17
CA LYS A 157 12.20 -14.22 -31.45
C LYS A 157 13.01 -15.40 -31.97
N ASP A 158 13.59 -16.15 -31.06
CA ASP A 158 14.22 -17.45 -31.28
C ASP A 158 13.64 -18.42 -30.24
N VAL A 159 13.24 -19.59 -30.73
CA VAL A 159 12.55 -20.67 -30.02
C VAL A 159 13.24 -22.02 -30.20
N GLY A 160 14.37 -22.09 -30.91
CA GLY A 160 15.11 -23.34 -31.07
C GLY A 160 15.56 -23.91 -29.72
N ASP A 161 15.70 -25.24 -29.62
CA ASP A 161 15.96 -25.94 -28.34
C ASP A 161 17.14 -25.35 -27.54
N LYS A 162 18.20 -24.92 -28.23
CA LYS A 162 19.34 -24.22 -27.62
C LYS A 162 18.93 -22.89 -26.99
N ALA A 163 18.26 -22.01 -27.74
CA ALA A 163 17.82 -20.70 -27.24
C ALA A 163 16.77 -20.81 -26.12
N MET A 164 15.92 -21.84 -26.16
CA MET A 164 15.00 -22.16 -25.06
C MET A 164 15.77 -22.56 -23.80
N THR A 165 16.75 -23.45 -23.93
CA THR A 165 17.58 -23.94 -22.81
C THR A 165 18.47 -22.83 -22.21
N GLU A 166 19.10 -21.99 -23.04
CA GLU A 166 19.90 -20.84 -22.60
C GLU A 166 19.07 -19.80 -21.83
N LYS A 167 17.76 -19.71 -22.14
CA LYS A 167 16.80 -18.89 -21.39
C LYS A 167 16.11 -19.66 -20.26
N GLU A 168 16.60 -20.83 -19.84
CA GLU A 168 16.02 -21.65 -18.75
C GLU A 168 14.57 -22.15 -18.99
N TRP A 169 14.08 -22.11 -20.24
CA TRP A 169 12.83 -22.77 -20.58
C TRP A 169 13.03 -24.28 -20.69
N GLN A 170 12.12 -25.04 -20.09
CA GLN A 170 12.07 -26.50 -20.22
C GLN A 170 10.75 -26.90 -20.90
N VAL A 171 10.75 -28.03 -21.59
CA VAL A 171 9.56 -28.54 -22.31
C VAL A 171 9.26 -29.95 -21.81
N LEU A 172 8.14 -30.10 -21.12
CA LEU A 172 7.69 -31.41 -20.62
C LEU A 172 6.78 -32.10 -21.63
N ASN A 173 6.84 -33.43 -21.64
CA ASN A 173 5.98 -34.29 -22.46
C ASN A 173 5.94 -33.84 -23.95
N LYS A 174 7.11 -33.66 -24.58
CA LYS A 174 7.19 -33.33 -26.00
C LYS A 174 6.39 -34.34 -26.84
N ASP A 175 5.68 -33.82 -27.84
CA ASP A 175 5.00 -34.61 -28.87
C ASP A 175 5.76 -34.52 -30.19
N ASP A 176 6.10 -35.65 -30.78
CA ASP A 176 7.00 -35.70 -31.95
C ASP A 176 6.38 -35.14 -33.25
N ILE A 177 5.06 -35.00 -33.32
CA ILE A 177 4.32 -34.51 -34.51
C ILE A 177 4.12 -32.99 -34.43
N TYR A 178 3.89 -32.48 -33.23
CA TYR A 178 3.48 -31.10 -32.98
C TYR A 178 4.56 -30.24 -32.31
N TRP A 179 5.50 -30.81 -31.54
CA TRP A 179 6.63 -30.04 -31.02
C TRP A 179 7.47 -29.42 -32.15
N PRO A 180 7.82 -30.11 -33.26
CA PRO A 180 8.66 -29.50 -34.32
C PRO A 180 8.08 -28.22 -34.95
N LYS A 181 6.78 -27.96 -34.75
CA LYS A 181 6.05 -26.80 -35.27
C LYS A 181 6.06 -25.59 -34.31
N HIS A 182 6.78 -25.67 -33.19
CA HIS A 182 6.84 -24.61 -32.18
C HIS A 182 7.36 -23.26 -32.73
N GLY A 183 8.03 -23.25 -33.89
CA GLY A 183 8.48 -22.04 -34.60
C GLY A 183 7.71 -21.69 -35.89
N ASP A 184 6.56 -22.33 -36.17
CA ASP A 184 5.80 -22.12 -37.42
C ASP A 184 5.41 -20.64 -37.64
N ILE A 185 5.17 -19.88 -36.56
CA ILE A 185 4.98 -18.43 -36.62
C ILE A 185 6.29 -17.72 -36.23
N PRO A 186 6.88 -16.91 -37.12
CA PRO A 186 8.06 -16.12 -36.79
C PRO A 186 7.83 -15.18 -35.61
N LYS A 187 8.82 -15.15 -34.71
CA LYS A 187 8.82 -14.32 -33.48
C LYS A 187 7.69 -14.70 -32.51
N ALA A 188 7.40 -15.99 -32.41
CA ALA A 188 6.41 -16.55 -31.51
C ALA A 188 6.77 -18.00 -31.16
N LEU A 189 6.47 -18.38 -29.92
CA LEU A 189 6.31 -19.78 -29.55
C LEU A 189 4.92 -20.23 -30.00
N THR A 190 4.81 -21.20 -30.89
CA THR A 190 3.52 -21.73 -31.36
C THR A 190 3.18 -22.99 -30.59
N LEU A 191 2.27 -22.91 -29.61
CA LEU A 191 1.82 -24.08 -28.88
C LEU A 191 0.68 -24.80 -29.61
N PHE A 192 0.81 -26.13 -29.64
CA PHE A 192 -0.12 -27.09 -30.22
C PHE A 192 -0.65 -28.03 -29.16
N THR A 193 -1.69 -28.75 -29.54
CA THR A 193 -2.73 -29.00 -28.55
C THR A 193 -3.52 -30.25 -28.81
N LEU A 194 -3.56 -31.15 -27.85
CA LEU A 194 -3.70 -32.56 -28.14
C LEU A 194 -4.86 -33.14 -27.33
N THR A 195 -5.51 -34.13 -27.92
CA THR A 195 -6.58 -34.86 -27.26
C THR A 195 -5.98 -35.55 -26.04
N GLY A 196 -6.51 -35.28 -24.85
CA GLY A 196 -5.93 -35.72 -23.57
C GLY A 196 -5.23 -34.63 -22.76
N ASP A 197 -4.98 -33.42 -23.31
CA ASP A 197 -4.41 -32.27 -22.55
C ASP A 197 -5.39 -31.65 -21.51
N ASN A 198 -6.53 -32.30 -21.25
CA ASN A 198 -7.55 -31.86 -20.31
C ASN A 198 -7.39 -32.53 -18.93
N TRP A 199 -8.24 -32.15 -17.98
CA TRP A 199 -8.26 -32.72 -16.63
C TRP A 199 -8.44 -34.25 -16.70
N PRO A 200 -7.84 -35.05 -15.79
CA PRO A 200 -7.93 -36.52 -15.82
C PRO A 200 -9.34 -37.03 -16.07
N ASP A 201 -9.50 -37.76 -17.18
CA ASP A 201 -10.52 -38.80 -17.26
C ASP A 201 -10.10 -40.00 -16.39
N SER A 202 -11.05 -40.88 -16.08
CA SER A 202 -10.79 -42.07 -15.26
C SER A 202 -10.01 -43.17 -15.99
N THR A 203 -9.63 -42.95 -17.26
CA THR A 203 -9.09 -43.98 -18.16
C THR A 203 -7.62 -43.77 -18.54
N SER A 204 -7.05 -42.58 -18.30
CA SER A 204 -5.68 -42.25 -18.67
C SER A 204 -4.95 -41.45 -17.57
N LEU A 205 -3.63 -41.63 -17.48
CA LEU A 205 -2.80 -40.75 -16.66
C LEU A 205 -2.74 -39.37 -17.31
N PRO A 206 -3.20 -38.29 -16.64
CA PRO A 206 -3.29 -36.98 -17.25
C PRO A 206 -1.89 -36.45 -17.58
N GLN A 207 -1.68 -36.08 -18.84
CA GLN A 207 -0.45 -35.45 -19.32
C GLN A 207 -0.81 -34.31 -20.24
N ILE A 208 -0.39 -33.10 -19.89
CA ILE A 208 -0.37 -31.98 -20.83
C ILE A 208 0.92 -32.11 -21.66
N LYS A 209 0.78 -32.22 -22.98
CA LYS A 209 1.87 -32.32 -23.95
C LYS A 209 2.45 -30.93 -24.27
N ASN A 210 3.69 -30.92 -24.77
CA ASN A 210 4.39 -29.69 -25.22
C ASN A 210 4.41 -28.56 -24.17
N LEU A 211 4.49 -28.93 -22.90
CA LEU A 211 4.24 -28.03 -21.78
C LEU A 211 5.50 -27.23 -21.48
N VAL A 212 5.51 -25.96 -21.86
CA VAL A 212 6.66 -25.07 -21.69
C VAL A 212 6.63 -24.45 -20.29
N ILE A 213 7.72 -24.60 -19.56
CA ILE A 213 7.83 -24.23 -18.14
C ILE A 213 9.11 -23.44 -17.84
N ARG A 214 9.08 -22.60 -16.81
CA ARG A 214 10.26 -21.95 -16.21
C ARG A 214 10.08 -21.84 -14.70
N SER A 215 11.20 -21.91 -13.97
CA SER A 215 11.26 -21.62 -12.54
C SER A 215 10.88 -20.16 -12.20
N LEU A 216 10.19 -19.98 -11.08
CA LEU A 216 9.82 -18.67 -10.51
C LEU A 216 10.74 -18.30 -9.32
N PRO A 217 10.95 -17.00 -9.05
CA PRO A 217 11.57 -16.58 -7.81
C PRO A 217 10.67 -16.90 -6.61
N ARG A 218 11.27 -17.33 -5.50
CA ARG A 218 10.54 -17.54 -4.24
C ARG A 218 10.12 -16.20 -3.65
N GLY A 219 8.84 -16.05 -3.30
CA GLY A 219 8.32 -14.86 -2.63
C GLY A 219 7.24 -14.15 -3.44
N CYS A 220 7.45 -12.87 -3.75
CA CYS A 220 6.55 -12.05 -4.56
C CYS A 220 7.04 -12.01 -6.01
N PHE A 221 6.12 -12.02 -6.97
CA PHE A 221 6.44 -11.89 -8.40
C PHE A 221 5.25 -11.33 -9.18
N VAL A 222 5.52 -10.79 -10.36
CA VAL A 222 4.54 -10.65 -11.43
C VAL A 222 4.91 -11.62 -12.55
N THR A 223 3.92 -12.33 -13.10
CA THR A 223 4.08 -13.07 -14.37
C THR A 223 2.99 -12.65 -15.35
N GLU A 224 3.39 -12.45 -16.60
CA GLU A 224 2.53 -11.98 -17.68
C GLU A 224 2.67 -12.85 -18.93
N LEU A 225 1.54 -13.06 -19.59
CA LEU A 225 1.43 -13.75 -20.87
C LEU A 225 0.54 -12.93 -21.81
N HIS A 226 1.11 -12.45 -22.91
CA HIS A 226 0.33 -12.00 -24.07
C HIS A 226 -0.01 -13.20 -24.94
N ILE A 227 -1.20 -13.21 -25.54
CA ILE A 227 -1.64 -14.23 -26.49
C ILE A 227 -2.23 -13.49 -27.70
N GLU A 228 -1.54 -13.55 -28.84
CA GLU A 228 -2.06 -13.07 -30.12
C GLU A 228 -2.86 -14.16 -30.84
N ASP A 229 -3.91 -13.79 -31.58
CA ASP A 229 -4.69 -14.64 -32.50
C ASP A 229 -5.19 -15.99 -31.92
N PHE A 230 -5.53 -16.00 -30.62
CA PHE A 230 -6.20 -17.13 -29.97
C PHE A 230 -7.67 -16.84 -29.65
N ILE A 231 -8.56 -17.47 -30.42
CA ILE A 231 -10.00 -17.48 -30.18
C ILE A 231 -10.41 -18.94 -29.97
N PRO A 232 -10.71 -19.38 -28.73
CA PRO A 232 -11.17 -20.73 -28.48
C PRO A 232 -12.58 -20.94 -29.05
N ALA A 233 -12.83 -22.10 -29.63
CA ALA A 233 -14.03 -22.42 -30.42
C ALA A 233 -14.71 -23.75 -30.03
N ALA A 234 -14.30 -24.38 -28.93
CA ALA A 234 -14.91 -25.58 -28.35
C ALA A 234 -14.48 -25.75 -26.89
N GLU A 235 -15.28 -26.39 -26.04
CA GLU A 235 -15.08 -26.55 -24.57
C GLU A 235 -13.68 -27.00 -24.16
N TRP A 236 -13.08 -27.87 -24.97
CA TRP A 236 -11.76 -28.41 -24.72
C TRP A 236 -10.65 -27.41 -25.06
N GLN A 237 -10.94 -26.14 -25.37
CA GLN A 237 -10.01 -25.06 -25.74
C GLN A 237 -9.89 -23.95 -24.67
N GLN A 238 -8.70 -23.89 -24.07
CA GLN A 238 -8.29 -23.04 -22.95
C GLN A 238 -6.78 -22.68 -23.00
N ALA A 239 -6.36 -21.43 -23.19
CA ALA A 239 -4.93 -21.06 -23.16
C ALA A 239 -4.62 -20.08 -22.03
N GLY A 240 -3.46 -20.23 -21.39
CA GLY A 240 -3.04 -19.29 -20.36
C GLY A 240 -1.85 -19.68 -19.50
N LEU A 241 -1.85 -19.13 -18.30
CA LEU A 241 -0.84 -19.31 -17.25
C LEU A 241 -1.26 -20.43 -16.30
N LEU A 242 -0.30 -21.26 -15.91
CA LEU A 242 -0.47 -22.29 -14.88
C LEU A 242 0.69 -22.22 -13.89
N LEU A 243 0.41 -21.82 -12.65
CA LEU A 243 1.34 -21.81 -11.52
C LEU A 243 1.26 -23.13 -10.76
N MET A 244 2.37 -23.73 -10.36
CA MET A 244 2.37 -24.90 -9.46
C MET A 244 3.68 -25.05 -8.68
N GLU A 245 3.64 -25.88 -7.65
CA GLU A 245 4.77 -26.13 -6.74
C GLU A 245 5.85 -27.05 -7.35
N ASP A 246 5.48 -28.03 -8.17
CA ASP A 246 6.40 -28.99 -8.78
C ASP A 246 6.01 -29.38 -10.22
N THR A 247 6.78 -30.26 -10.86
CA THR A 247 6.58 -30.65 -12.27
C THR A 247 5.49 -31.69 -12.50
N SER A 248 4.93 -32.32 -11.46
CA SER A 248 3.85 -33.30 -11.59
C SER A 248 2.53 -32.64 -12.02
N VAL A 249 1.62 -33.44 -12.57
CA VAL A 249 0.28 -32.97 -12.96
C VAL A 249 -0.67 -32.92 -11.75
N ASN A 250 -0.32 -33.61 -10.65
CA ASN A 250 -1.08 -33.64 -9.40
C ASN A 250 -0.60 -32.60 -8.37
N SER A 251 0.29 -31.68 -8.77
CA SER A 251 0.82 -30.61 -7.92
C SER A 251 -0.25 -29.58 -7.57
N PRO A 252 -0.24 -29.00 -6.36
CA PRO A 252 -1.07 -27.85 -6.02
C PRO A 252 -0.81 -26.69 -6.99
N SER A 253 -1.87 -26.11 -7.53
CA SER A 253 -1.76 -25.22 -8.70
C SER A 253 -2.84 -24.15 -8.80
N ILE A 254 -2.51 -23.06 -9.49
CA ILE A 254 -3.46 -22.01 -9.92
C ILE A 254 -3.36 -21.87 -11.43
N ARG A 255 -4.48 -22.06 -12.12
CA ARG A 255 -4.63 -21.85 -13.56
C ARG A 255 -5.39 -20.54 -13.81
N LEU A 256 -4.90 -19.71 -14.72
CA LEU A 256 -5.59 -18.53 -15.25
C LEU A 256 -5.59 -18.63 -16.78
N SER A 257 -6.77 -18.73 -17.40
CA SER A 257 -6.86 -19.06 -18.83
C SER A 257 -8.05 -18.43 -19.54
N LEU A 258 -7.84 -18.04 -20.79
CA LEU A 258 -8.92 -17.75 -21.74
C LEU A 258 -9.46 -19.08 -22.26
N ALA A 259 -10.73 -19.38 -22.03
CA ALA A 259 -11.37 -20.65 -22.34
C ALA A 259 -12.73 -20.45 -23.04
N TYR A 260 -13.23 -21.51 -23.66
CA TYR A 260 -14.59 -21.60 -24.19
C TYR A 260 -15.47 -22.43 -23.27
N ASN A 261 -16.73 -22.05 -23.10
CA ASN A 261 -17.73 -22.76 -22.32
C ASN A 261 -19.08 -22.83 -23.07
N ASP A 262 -19.57 -24.05 -23.27
CA ASP A 262 -20.93 -24.36 -23.71
C ASP A 262 -21.71 -25.20 -22.68
N PHE A 263 -21.05 -25.61 -21.58
CA PHE A 263 -21.69 -26.38 -20.52
C PHE A 263 -22.28 -25.46 -19.44
N PHE A 264 -23.61 -25.52 -19.30
CA PHE A 264 -24.36 -24.74 -18.32
C PHE A 264 -25.31 -25.61 -17.47
N GLY A 265 -24.95 -26.88 -17.22
CA GLY A 265 -25.73 -27.75 -16.32
C GLY A 265 -27.17 -28.01 -16.77
N GLY A 266 -27.44 -27.99 -18.08
CA GLY A 266 -28.77 -28.17 -18.66
C GLY A 266 -29.57 -26.89 -18.91
N PHE A 267 -29.08 -25.72 -18.48
CA PHE A 267 -29.69 -24.44 -18.87
C PHE A 267 -29.32 -24.08 -20.31
N ASN A 268 -30.31 -23.65 -21.10
CA ASN A 268 -30.06 -23.10 -22.43
C ASN A 268 -29.49 -21.67 -22.29
N LYS A 269 -28.20 -21.52 -22.59
CA LYS A 269 -27.46 -20.25 -22.58
C LYS A 269 -26.61 -20.16 -23.85
N PRO A 270 -26.31 -18.94 -24.34
CA PRO A 270 -25.36 -18.76 -25.42
C PRO A 270 -23.99 -19.32 -25.01
N GLN A 271 -23.26 -19.86 -25.98
CA GLN A 271 -21.89 -20.30 -25.78
C GLN A 271 -20.98 -19.08 -25.50
N GLU A 272 -20.00 -19.23 -24.63
CA GLU A 272 -19.19 -18.14 -24.11
C GLU A 272 -17.68 -18.38 -24.27
N ILE A 273 -16.95 -17.32 -24.56
CA ILE A 273 -15.50 -17.24 -24.34
C ILE A 273 -15.31 -16.41 -23.07
N LEU A 274 -14.56 -16.97 -22.12
CA LEU A 274 -14.40 -16.44 -20.77
C LEU A 274 -12.95 -16.49 -20.31
N VAL A 275 -12.61 -15.69 -19.31
CA VAL A 275 -11.40 -15.91 -18.50
C VAL A 275 -11.80 -16.67 -17.25
N GLN A 276 -11.21 -17.84 -17.09
CA GLN A 276 -11.41 -18.73 -15.95
C GLN A 276 -10.20 -18.66 -15.03
N ALA A 277 -10.42 -18.80 -13.72
CA ALA A 277 -9.36 -19.16 -12.79
C ALA A 277 -9.77 -20.32 -11.89
N ILE A 278 -8.90 -21.32 -11.80
CA ILE A 278 -9.10 -22.55 -11.03
C ILE A 278 -7.91 -22.76 -10.11
N ALA A 279 -8.19 -23.05 -8.85
CA ALA A 279 -7.21 -23.55 -7.89
C ALA A 279 -7.39 -25.06 -7.75
N SER A 280 -6.31 -25.83 -7.84
CA SER A 280 -6.27 -27.24 -7.48
C SER A 280 -5.43 -27.42 -6.21
N PRO A 281 -5.93 -28.10 -5.18
CA PRO A 281 -5.15 -28.40 -3.97
C PRO A 281 -4.14 -29.55 -4.19
N GLY A 282 -4.10 -30.14 -5.39
CA GLY A 282 -3.26 -31.31 -5.70
C GLY A 282 -3.82 -32.62 -5.14
N ALA A 283 -3.04 -33.70 -5.29
CA ALA A 283 -3.28 -35.02 -4.69
C ALA A 283 -4.71 -35.61 -4.84
N GLY A 284 -5.40 -35.31 -5.95
CA GLY A 284 -6.77 -35.78 -6.22
C GLY A 284 -7.88 -34.97 -5.55
N GLY A 285 -7.56 -33.89 -4.83
CA GLY A 285 -8.56 -32.96 -4.32
C GLY A 285 -9.30 -32.23 -5.45
N LYS A 286 -10.59 -31.95 -5.24
CA LYS A 286 -11.46 -31.35 -6.26
C LYS A 286 -10.98 -29.93 -6.62
N PRO A 287 -10.80 -29.59 -7.90
CA PRO A 287 -10.49 -28.22 -8.32
C PRO A 287 -11.65 -27.26 -7.99
N GLU A 288 -11.30 -26.05 -7.61
CA GLU A 288 -12.23 -24.97 -7.29
C GLU A 288 -12.07 -23.84 -8.33
N GLU A 289 -13.11 -23.62 -9.13
CA GLU A 289 -13.22 -22.43 -9.97
C GLU A 289 -13.62 -21.22 -9.10
N PHE A 290 -12.85 -20.15 -9.17
CA PHE A 290 -13.06 -18.94 -8.37
C PHE A 290 -13.06 -17.65 -9.20
N VAL A 291 -12.84 -17.74 -10.51
CA VAL A 291 -13.13 -16.67 -11.48
C VAL A 291 -13.83 -17.27 -12.67
N HIS A 292 -14.98 -16.69 -13.02
CA HIS A 292 -15.75 -16.96 -14.22
C HIS A 292 -16.10 -15.62 -14.87
N SER A 293 -15.26 -15.11 -15.78
CA SER A 293 -15.44 -13.78 -16.38
C SER A 293 -15.68 -13.87 -17.88
N THR A 294 -16.95 -13.84 -18.29
CA THR A 294 -17.37 -13.81 -19.69
C THR A 294 -16.73 -12.62 -20.42
N VAL A 295 -15.99 -12.91 -21.48
CA VAL A 295 -15.39 -11.91 -22.37
C VAL A 295 -16.27 -11.69 -23.60
N LEU A 296 -16.89 -12.76 -24.10
CA LEU A 296 -17.65 -12.75 -25.35
C LEU A 296 -18.73 -13.84 -25.35
N THR A 297 -19.98 -13.51 -25.66
CA THR A 297 -21.03 -14.47 -26.00
C THR A 297 -21.05 -14.68 -27.52
N LEU A 298 -21.16 -15.92 -28.01
CA LEU A 298 -21.02 -16.20 -29.45
C LEU A 298 -22.17 -15.63 -30.29
N ASP A 299 -23.39 -15.53 -29.74
CA ASP A 299 -24.52 -14.85 -30.39
C ASP A 299 -24.20 -13.38 -30.75
N SER A 300 -23.34 -12.73 -29.95
CA SER A 300 -22.88 -11.37 -30.24
C SER A 300 -21.84 -11.30 -31.36
N THR A 301 -21.19 -12.41 -31.73
CA THR A 301 -20.20 -12.45 -32.81
C THR A 301 -20.85 -12.51 -34.19
N VAL A 302 -21.97 -13.22 -34.33
CA VAL A 302 -22.79 -13.26 -35.54
C VAL A 302 -23.32 -11.87 -35.90
N SER A 303 -23.56 -11.02 -34.89
CA SER A 303 -24.03 -9.64 -35.07
C SER A 303 -22.93 -8.57 -35.07
N ARG A 304 -21.71 -8.85 -34.56
CA ARG A 304 -20.64 -7.85 -34.39
C ARG A 304 -19.23 -8.42 -34.58
N SER A 305 -18.75 -8.43 -35.81
CA SER A 305 -17.37 -8.81 -36.17
C SER A 305 -16.27 -7.97 -35.48
N MET A 306 -16.58 -6.77 -34.99
CA MET A 306 -15.63 -5.96 -34.21
C MET A 306 -15.28 -6.59 -32.85
N VAL A 307 -16.16 -7.37 -32.23
CA VAL A 307 -15.89 -7.86 -30.85
C VAL A 307 -14.87 -9.00 -30.84
N SER A 308 -14.82 -9.83 -31.88
CA SER A 308 -13.74 -10.82 -32.03
C SER A 308 -12.36 -10.18 -32.25
N SER A 309 -12.30 -8.92 -32.71
CA SER A 309 -11.03 -8.19 -32.80
C SER A 309 -10.40 -7.90 -31.43
N ASN A 310 -11.19 -7.87 -30.34
CA ASN A 310 -10.69 -7.73 -28.98
C ASN A 310 -10.02 -9.01 -28.43
N LEU A 311 -10.25 -10.16 -29.07
CA LEU A 311 -9.58 -11.43 -28.74
C LEU A 311 -8.29 -11.65 -29.54
N LYS A 312 -8.02 -10.82 -30.56
CA LYS A 312 -6.78 -10.94 -31.35
C LYS A 312 -5.52 -10.64 -30.56
N LYS A 313 -5.62 -9.84 -29.48
CA LYS A 313 -4.53 -9.62 -28.53
C LYS A 313 -5.11 -9.64 -27.14
N THR A 314 -4.92 -10.75 -26.45
CA THR A 314 -5.25 -10.86 -25.02
C THR A 314 -3.99 -10.87 -24.19
N ALA A 315 -4.09 -10.50 -22.92
CA ALA A 315 -3.01 -10.68 -21.96
C ALA A 315 -3.58 -11.13 -20.62
N LEU A 316 -2.88 -12.06 -19.99
CA LEU A 316 -3.18 -12.62 -18.67
C LEU A 316 -2.01 -12.31 -17.74
N ARG A 317 -2.31 -11.81 -16.55
CA ARG A 317 -1.30 -11.48 -15.53
C ARG A 317 -1.68 -12.06 -14.18
N ILE A 318 -0.70 -12.59 -13.47
CA ILE A 318 -0.81 -12.98 -12.06
C ILE A 318 0.23 -12.19 -11.26
N GLU A 319 -0.24 -11.46 -10.26
CA GLU A 319 0.61 -10.74 -9.29
C GLU A 319 0.52 -11.48 -7.94
N LYS A 320 1.64 -12.01 -7.44
CA LYS A 320 1.72 -12.71 -6.14
C LYS A 320 2.35 -11.81 -5.07
N LYS A 321 1.67 -11.64 -3.94
CA LYS A 321 2.17 -10.93 -2.74
C LYS A 321 1.86 -11.75 -1.49
N GLY A 322 2.89 -12.34 -0.86
CA GLY A 322 2.68 -13.33 0.20
C GLY A 322 1.87 -14.52 -0.33
N ASN A 323 0.74 -14.83 0.30
CA ASN A 323 -0.21 -15.87 -0.15
C ASN A 323 -1.36 -15.31 -1.01
N SER A 324 -1.38 -14.00 -1.27
CA SER A 324 -2.40 -13.33 -2.08
C SER A 324 -2.03 -13.35 -3.55
N TYR A 325 -2.97 -13.80 -4.39
CA TYR A 325 -2.87 -13.86 -5.84
C TYR A 325 -3.92 -12.95 -6.46
N ARG A 326 -3.44 -11.91 -7.16
CA ARG A 326 -4.27 -10.98 -7.91
C ARG A 326 -4.22 -11.35 -9.38
N LEU A 327 -5.39 -11.58 -9.97
CA LEU A 327 -5.55 -12.07 -11.34
C LEU A 327 -6.10 -10.96 -12.22
N LEU A 328 -5.43 -10.71 -13.36
CA LEU A 328 -5.80 -9.63 -14.26
C LEU A 328 -5.84 -10.10 -15.71
N TYR A 329 -6.70 -9.44 -16.48
CA TYR A 329 -6.90 -9.67 -17.90
C TYR A 329 -6.92 -8.34 -18.67
N ALA A 330 -6.37 -8.36 -19.88
CA ALA A 330 -6.54 -7.31 -20.87
C ALA A 330 -6.89 -7.94 -22.22
N GLY A 331 -7.68 -7.24 -23.03
CA GLY A 331 -8.02 -7.66 -24.39
C GLY A 331 -8.37 -6.45 -25.25
N GLY A 332 -7.94 -6.46 -26.50
CA GLY A 332 -8.19 -5.39 -27.46
C GLY A 332 -7.55 -5.64 -28.82
N ALA A 333 -7.74 -4.70 -29.75
CA ALA A 333 -7.07 -4.72 -31.06
C ALA A 333 -5.61 -4.21 -31.00
N GLY A 334 -5.25 -3.45 -29.96
CA GLY A 334 -3.94 -2.82 -29.77
C GLY A 334 -3.01 -3.58 -28.82
N ALA A 335 -1.86 -2.97 -28.49
CA ALA A 335 -1.01 -3.48 -27.41
C ALA A 335 -1.69 -3.28 -26.05
N ASN A 336 -1.76 -4.34 -25.25
CA ASN A 336 -2.47 -4.33 -23.97
C ASN A 336 -1.67 -3.58 -22.90
N SER A 337 -2.17 -2.40 -22.49
CA SER A 337 -1.60 -1.58 -21.40
C SER A 337 -2.52 -1.43 -20.19
N ALA A 338 -3.84 -1.62 -20.37
CA ALA A 338 -4.85 -1.48 -19.32
C ALA A 338 -5.38 -2.86 -18.91
N PHE A 339 -4.95 -3.32 -17.74
CA PHE A 339 -5.41 -4.58 -17.15
C PHE A 339 -6.62 -4.36 -16.25
N LYS A 340 -7.70 -5.11 -16.52
CA LYS A 340 -8.85 -5.26 -15.62
C LYS A 340 -8.53 -6.35 -14.59
N GLU A 341 -8.67 -6.02 -13.31
CA GLU A 341 -8.66 -7.03 -12.24
C GLU A 341 -9.91 -7.90 -12.32
N LEU A 342 -9.72 -9.22 -12.25
CA LEU A 342 -10.81 -10.20 -12.26
C LEU A 342 -11.16 -10.67 -10.86
N ALA A 343 -10.15 -10.98 -10.05
CA ALA A 343 -10.27 -11.29 -8.63
C ALA A 343 -8.92 -11.20 -7.92
N THR A 344 -8.99 -11.14 -6.59
CA THR A 344 -7.88 -11.43 -5.69
C THR A 344 -8.28 -12.59 -4.79
N LYS A 345 -7.44 -13.64 -4.69
CA LYS A 345 -7.68 -14.82 -3.83
C LYS A 345 -6.43 -15.17 -3.04
N GLU A 346 -6.61 -15.54 -1.77
CA GLU A 346 -5.54 -16.14 -0.97
C GLU A 346 -5.50 -17.65 -1.19
N VAL A 347 -4.32 -18.18 -1.49
CA VAL A 347 -4.10 -19.60 -1.73
C VAL A 347 -2.79 -20.03 -1.07
N GLY A 348 -2.83 -21.11 -0.29
CA GLY A 348 -1.68 -21.62 0.46
C GLY A 348 -0.61 -22.36 -0.37
N ILE A 349 -0.45 -22.03 -1.66
CA ILE A 349 0.57 -22.66 -2.52
C ILE A 349 1.82 -21.80 -2.65
N THR A 350 2.95 -22.49 -2.84
CA THR A 350 4.31 -21.97 -3.02
C THR A 350 4.85 -22.27 -4.42
N PRO A 351 4.26 -21.67 -5.48
CA PRO A 351 4.58 -22.04 -6.85
C PRO A 351 6.04 -21.79 -7.18
N ALA A 352 6.72 -22.84 -7.59
CA ALA A 352 8.10 -22.79 -8.06
C ALA A 352 8.17 -22.70 -9.59
N ILE A 353 7.06 -22.91 -10.31
CA ILE A 353 7.02 -23.04 -11.77
C ILE A 353 5.80 -22.29 -12.32
N TYR A 354 5.98 -21.57 -13.44
CA TYR A 354 4.88 -21.18 -14.32
C TYR A 354 4.95 -21.93 -15.66
N ARG A 355 3.79 -22.21 -16.24
CA ARG A 355 3.63 -22.97 -17.48
C ARG A 355 2.74 -22.24 -18.48
N TYR A 356 2.97 -22.52 -19.76
CA TYR A 356 2.06 -22.20 -20.86
C TYR A 356 1.41 -23.46 -21.41
N PHE A 357 0.10 -23.43 -21.59
CA PHE A 357 -0.67 -24.51 -22.19
C PHE A 357 -1.72 -23.94 -23.13
N ARG A 358 -2.21 -24.79 -24.04
CA ARG A 358 -3.12 -24.37 -25.10
C ARG A 358 -3.85 -25.59 -25.72
N PRO A 359 -5.16 -25.47 -25.95
CA PRO A 359 -6.01 -26.10 -26.99
C PRO A 359 -6.38 -25.24 -28.22
N LYS A 360 -6.78 -25.88 -29.34
CA LYS A 360 -6.54 -25.55 -30.78
C LYS A 360 -7.09 -24.19 -31.30
N ARG A 361 -7.00 -23.79 -32.58
CA ARG A 361 -6.39 -24.38 -33.81
C ARG A 361 -5.46 -23.41 -34.57
N GLN A 362 -5.37 -22.15 -34.14
CA GLN A 362 -4.79 -21.02 -34.88
C GLN A 362 -3.48 -20.55 -34.19
N GLY A 363 -2.32 -20.64 -34.84
CA GLY A 363 -1.04 -20.32 -34.19
C GLY A 363 -1.06 -18.96 -33.50
N ALA A 364 -0.59 -18.91 -32.25
CA ALA A 364 -0.71 -17.75 -31.38
C ALA A 364 0.67 -17.20 -31.05
N ARG A 365 0.84 -15.86 -30.96
CA ARG A 365 2.10 -15.29 -30.46
C ARG A 365 2.05 -15.12 -28.96
N TYR A 366 3.10 -15.55 -28.27
CA TYR A 366 3.32 -15.23 -26.87
C TYR A 366 4.42 -14.18 -26.73
N THR A 367 4.24 -13.26 -25.79
CA THR A 367 5.32 -12.46 -25.20
C THR A 367 5.16 -12.48 -23.68
N CYS A 368 6.28 -12.51 -22.97
CA CYS A 368 6.36 -12.67 -21.53
C CYS A 368 7.15 -11.51 -20.91
N GLY A 369 6.68 -11.04 -19.76
CA GLY A 369 7.46 -10.27 -18.80
C GLY A 369 7.20 -10.82 -17.39
N ALA A 370 8.28 -11.15 -16.69
CA ALA A 370 8.31 -11.37 -15.25
C ALA A 370 9.12 -10.24 -14.61
N GLY A 371 8.62 -9.68 -13.50
CA GLY A 371 9.21 -8.52 -12.82
C GLY A 371 8.83 -8.41 -11.35
#